data_AF-M9ZP45-F1
#
_entry.id   AF-M9ZP45-F1
#
_cell.length_a   1.000
_cell.length_b   1.000
_cell.length_c   1.000
_cell.angle_alpha   90.00
_cell.angle_beta   90.00
_cell.angle_gamma   90.00
#
_symmetry.space_group_name_H-M   'P 1'
#
loop_
_entity.id
_entity.type
_entity.pdbx_description
1 polymer ?
#
loop_
_entity_poly.entity_id
_entity_poly.type
_entity_poly.pdbx_seq_one_letter_code
_entity_poly.pdbx_strand_id
1 'polypeptide(L)'
;LFNPGTGEFRQLPDSCLLVPLPKEKFQLETIFGGLGFGYDCKAKEYKVVQIIENCEYSDDERTFYHSIPLPHTAEVYTIAANSWKEIKIDISTKTYPSSCSVYLKGFCYWFASDGDEYILSFDLGDEIFHRIQLPSRKFSFKFYDIFLY
;
A
#
# COMPACT_ATOMS: atom_id res chain seq x y z
N LEU A 1 -12.57 -10.30 3.70
CA LEU A 1 -12.04 -10.88 4.95
C LEU A 1 -12.71 -12.22 5.20
N PHE A 2 -11.92 -13.27 5.40
CA PHE A 2 -12.43 -14.60 5.70
C PHE A 2 -11.79 -15.10 6.98
N ASN A 3 -12.60 -15.52 7.95
CA ASN A 3 -12.14 -16.21 9.14
C ASN A 3 -12.24 -17.73 8.89
N PRO A 4 -11.13 -18.43 8.60
CA PRO A 4 -11.17 -19.87 8.32
C PRO A 4 -11.54 -20.72 9.54
N GLY A 5 -11.36 -20.19 10.76
CA GLY A 5 -11.70 -20.91 12.00
C GLY A 5 -13.19 -20.91 12.32
N THR A 6 -13.92 -19.86 11.91
CA THR A 6 -15.38 -19.75 12.11
C THR A 6 -16.18 -19.94 10.83
N GLY A 7 -15.54 -19.89 9.66
CA GLY A 7 -16.20 -19.88 8.35
C GLY A 7 -16.87 -18.55 8.01
N GLU A 8 -16.70 -17.51 8.84
CA GLU A 8 -17.31 -16.21 8.60
C GLU A 8 -16.60 -15.48 7.46
N PHE A 9 -17.40 -14.98 6.53
CA PHE A 9 -16.93 -14.17 5.41
C PHE A 9 -17.53 -12.77 5.49
N ARG A 10 -16.68 -11.78 5.21
CA ARG A 10 -17.07 -10.37 5.09
C ARG A 10 -16.44 -9.80 3.83
N GLN A 11 -17.28 -9.39 2.90
CA GLN A 11 -16.83 -8.61 1.74
C GLN A 11 -16.44 -7.21 2.20
N LEU A 12 -15.32 -6.70 1.70
CA LEU A 12 -14.93 -5.31 1.93
C LEU A 12 -15.82 -4.41 1.06
N PRO A 13 -16.26 -3.25 1.56
CA PRO A 13 -16.92 -2.25 0.73
C PRO A 13 -15.96 -1.74 -0.33
N ASP A 14 -16.51 -1.09 -1.35
CA ASP A 14 -15.69 -0.44 -2.38
C ASP A 14 -14.79 0.62 -1.73
N SER A 15 -13.55 0.68 -2.22
CA SER A 15 -12.58 1.72 -1.87
C SER A 15 -13.17 3.11 -2.10
N CYS A 16 -12.86 4.08 -1.24
CA CYS A 16 -13.28 5.46 -1.48
C CYS A 16 -12.32 6.23 -2.40
N LEU A 17 -11.13 5.66 -2.65
CA LEU A 17 -10.06 6.31 -3.41
C LEU A 17 -9.80 5.66 -4.77
N LEU A 18 -10.15 4.39 -4.99
CA LEU A 18 -10.07 3.77 -6.31
C LEU A 18 -11.15 4.34 -7.23
N VAL A 19 -10.73 4.94 -8.33
CA VAL A 19 -11.62 5.48 -9.36
C VAL A 19 -11.70 4.53 -10.56
N PRO A 20 -12.82 4.56 -11.31
CA PRO A 20 -12.90 3.84 -12.57
C PRO A 20 -11.82 4.28 -13.55
N LEU A 21 -11.35 3.35 -14.38
CA LEU A 21 -10.35 3.63 -15.40
C LEU A 21 -10.79 4.84 -16.26
N PRO A 22 -9.96 5.91 -16.36
CA PRO A 22 -10.30 7.07 -17.16
C PRO A 22 -10.39 6.70 -18.64
N LYS A 23 -11.02 7.55 -19.47
CA LYS A 23 -11.10 7.33 -20.93
C LYS A 23 -10.22 8.27 -21.73
N GLU A 24 -9.81 9.39 -21.15
CA GLU A 24 -9.04 10.43 -21.82
C GLU A 24 -7.67 10.58 -21.16
N LYS A 25 -6.78 11.29 -21.85
CA LYS A 25 -5.43 11.63 -21.40
C LYS A 25 -5.48 12.64 -20.26
N PHE A 26 -4.44 12.66 -19.43
CA PHE A 26 -4.29 13.60 -18.31
C PHE A 26 -5.46 13.54 -17.30
N GLN A 27 -6.12 12.38 -17.23
CA GLN A 27 -7.10 12.09 -16.19
C GLN A 27 -6.48 11.16 -15.16
N LEU A 28 -6.88 11.34 -13.89
CA LEU A 28 -6.42 10.53 -12.77
C LEU A 28 -6.73 9.06 -13.01
N GLU A 29 -5.70 8.24 -12.92
CA GLU A 29 -5.78 6.79 -12.84
C GLU A 29 -5.25 6.36 -11.47
N THR A 30 -6.04 5.54 -10.76
CA THR A 30 -5.68 4.97 -9.46
C THR A 30 -5.38 3.49 -9.64
N ILE A 31 -4.20 3.07 -9.20
CA ILE A 31 -3.71 1.70 -9.31
C ILE A 31 -3.52 1.15 -7.90
N PHE A 32 -3.85 -0.12 -7.73
CA PHE A 32 -3.57 -0.84 -6.49
C PHE A 32 -2.04 -0.92 -6.28
N GLY A 33 -1.54 -0.28 -5.22
CA GLY A 33 -0.10 -0.29 -4.89
C GLY A 33 0.26 -1.37 -3.88
N GLY A 34 -0.41 -1.38 -2.72
CA GLY A 34 -0.11 -2.35 -1.66
C GLY A 34 -1.25 -2.57 -0.68
N LEU A 35 -1.31 -3.77 -0.11
CA LEU A 35 -2.34 -4.12 0.89
C LEU A 35 -1.71 -4.66 2.17
N GLY A 36 -2.27 -4.19 3.29
CA GLY A 36 -1.94 -4.64 4.63
C GLY A 36 -3.17 -5.07 5.39
N PHE A 37 -3.00 -6.12 6.19
CA PHE A 37 -4.03 -6.62 7.08
C PHE A 37 -3.39 -6.95 8.42
N GLY A 38 -4.01 -6.55 9.52
CA GLY A 38 -3.51 -6.84 10.85
C GLY A 38 -4.50 -6.50 11.94
N TYR A 39 -4.08 -6.77 13.18
CA TYR A 39 -4.87 -6.53 14.38
C TYR A 39 -4.35 -5.31 15.12
N ASP A 40 -5.22 -4.33 15.35
CA ASP A 40 -4.97 -3.20 16.24
C ASP A 40 -5.38 -3.61 17.67
N CYS A 41 -4.38 -3.80 18.53
CA CYS A 41 -4.62 -4.19 19.91
C CYS A 41 -5.23 -3.08 20.79
N LYS A 42 -5.06 -1.80 20.42
CA LYS A 42 -5.63 -0.66 21.15
C LYS A 42 -7.13 -0.59 20.90
N ALA A 43 -7.54 -0.63 19.63
CA ALA A 43 -8.96 -0.63 19.23
C ALA A 43 -9.64 -2.01 19.36
N LYS A 44 -8.84 -3.08 19.53
CA LYS A 44 -9.28 -4.48 19.59
C LYS A 44 -10.03 -4.95 18.34
N GLU A 45 -9.64 -4.45 17.18
CA GLU A 45 -10.25 -4.81 15.90
C GLU A 45 -9.21 -5.11 14.83
N TYR A 46 -9.63 -5.82 13.77
CA TYR A 46 -8.80 -5.97 12.59
C TYR A 46 -8.99 -4.78 11.66
N LYS A 47 -7.89 -4.36 11.03
CA LYS A 47 -7.88 -3.30 10.03
C LYS A 47 -7.26 -3.81 8.74
N VAL A 48 -7.71 -3.23 7.64
CA VAL A 48 -7.08 -3.38 6.33
C VAL A 48 -6.57 -2.01 5.91
N VAL A 49 -5.34 -1.92 5.43
CA VAL A 49 -4.75 -0.70 4.90
C VAL A 49 -4.43 -0.92 3.43
N GLN A 50 -4.77 0.04 2.59
CA GLN A 50 -4.53 0.01 1.16
C GLN A 50 -3.73 1.24 0.77
N ILE A 51 -2.63 1.02 0.04
CA ILE A 51 -1.82 2.06 -0.60
C ILE A 51 -2.23 2.10 -2.07
N ILE A 52 -2.46 3.30 -2.59
CA ILE A 52 -2.94 3.55 -3.94
C ILE A 52 -1.88 4.39 -4.65
N GLU A 53 -1.43 3.88 -5.79
CA GLU A 53 -0.58 4.57 -6.74
C GLU A 53 -1.47 5.44 -7.62
N ASN A 54 -1.11 6.70 -7.79
CA ASN A 54 -1.85 7.64 -8.61
C ASN A 54 -0.98 8.07 -9.78
N CYS A 55 -1.54 8.09 -10.98
CA CYS A 55 -0.84 8.62 -12.14
C CYS A 55 -1.81 9.26 -13.14
N GLU A 56 -1.23 9.95 -14.11
CA GLU A 56 -1.90 10.37 -15.33
C GLU A 56 -1.11 9.84 -16.53
N TYR A 57 -1.78 9.58 -17.65
CA TYR A 57 -1.11 9.21 -18.89
C TYR A 57 -1.20 10.35 -19.91
N SER A 58 -0.05 10.69 -20.51
CA SER A 58 0.01 11.72 -21.54
C SER A 58 -0.49 11.26 -22.91
N ASP A 59 -0.76 9.96 -23.08
CA ASP A 59 -1.25 9.37 -24.31
C ASP A 59 -2.23 8.21 -24.10
N ASP A 60 -2.74 7.67 -25.21
CA ASP A 60 -3.73 6.59 -25.17
C ASP A 60 -3.08 5.20 -25.04
N GLU A 61 -1.76 5.10 -25.28
CA GLU A 61 -1.02 3.84 -25.17
C GLU A 61 -0.85 3.39 -23.71
N ARG A 62 -0.88 4.34 -22.77
CA ARG A 62 -0.77 4.10 -21.32
C ARG A 62 0.45 3.27 -20.93
N THR A 63 1.56 3.53 -21.62
CA THR A 63 2.82 2.87 -21.28
C THR A 63 3.46 3.52 -20.06
N PHE A 64 4.31 2.78 -19.36
CA PHE A 64 5.08 3.30 -18.22
C PHE A 64 5.86 4.59 -18.55
N TYR A 65 6.36 4.72 -19.78
CA TYR A 65 7.12 5.90 -20.22
C TYR A 65 6.27 7.17 -20.35
N HIS A 66 4.96 7.01 -20.52
CA HIS A 66 4.00 8.11 -20.66
C HIS A 66 3.21 8.36 -19.36
N SER A 67 3.56 7.63 -18.29
CA SER A 67 2.99 7.80 -16.96
C SER A 67 3.63 8.99 -16.25
N ILE A 68 2.78 9.87 -15.75
CA ILE A 68 3.13 11.01 -14.90
C ILE A 68 2.74 10.61 -13.47
N PRO A 69 3.72 10.29 -12.59
CA PRO A 69 3.41 9.84 -11.24
C PRO A 69 2.89 11.00 -10.39
N LEU A 70 1.77 10.76 -9.71
CA LEU A 70 1.15 11.67 -8.76
C LEU A 70 1.43 11.21 -7.30
N PRO A 71 1.16 12.05 -6.29
CA PRO A 71 1.25 11.64 -4.89
C PRO A 71 0.43 10.39 -4.60
N HIS A 72 1.01 9.47 -3.83
CA HIS A 72 0.30 8.30 -3.33
C HIS A 72 -0.83 8.72 -2.40
N THR A 73 -1.89 7.93 -2.38
CA THR A 73 -2.95 8.03 -1.38
C THR A 73 -3.05 6.71 -0.63
N ALA A 74 -3.68 6.74 0.53
CA ALA A 74 -3.90 5.53 1.32
C ALA A 74 -5.22 5.62 2.07
N GLU A 75 -5.80 4.46 2.34
CA GLU A 75 -7.03 4.33 3.11
C GLU A 75 -6.93 3.15 4.08
N VAL A 76 -7.67 3.26 5.17
CA VAL A 76 -7.81 2.21 6.18
C VAL A 76 -9.27 1.83 6.33
N TYR A 77 -9.55 0.54 6.22
CA TYR A 77 -10.83 -0.06 6.56
C TYR A 77 -10.80 -0.56 8.00
N THR A 78 -11.87 -0.26 8.72
CA THR A 78 -12.10 -0.74 10.09
C THR A 78 -13.35 -1.61 10.10
N ILE A 79 -13.32 -2.72 10.86
CA ILE A 79 -14.47 -3.61 10.97
C ILE A 79 -15.61 -2.92 11.71
N ALA A 80 -15.29 -2.13 12.74
CA ALA A 80 -16.28 -1.46 13.57
C ALA A 80 -17.11 -0.44 12.77
N ALA A 81 -16.48 0.38 11.92
CA ALA A 81 -17.20 1.34 11.08
C ALA A 81 -17.75 0.72 9.79
N ASN A 82 -17.19 -0.43 9.38
CA ASN A 82 -17.48 -1.07 8.10
C ASN A 82 -17.34 -0.11 6.90
N SER A 83 -16.33 0.76 6.95
CA SER A 83 -16.05 1.76 5.94
C SER A 83 -14.56 2.00 5.80
N TRP A 84 -14.18 2.51 4.64
CA TRP A 84 -12.84 3.05 4.38
C TRP A 84 -12.75 4.49 4.86
N LYS A 85 -11.57 4.86 5.34
CA LYS A 85 -11.20 6.22 5.71
C LYS A 85 -9.87 6.55 5.07
N GLU A 86 -9.79 7.65 4.33
CA GLU A 86 -8.54 8.17 3.80
C GLU A 86 -7.58 8.53 4.94
N ILE A 87 -6.31 8.17 4.75
CA ILE A 87 -5.21 8.46 5.67
C ILE A 87 -4.05 9.09 4.91
N LYS A 88 -3.25 9.88 5.63
CA LYS A 88 -2.10 10.54 5.03
C LYS A 88 -0.97 9.55 4.81
N ILE A 89 -0.37 9.62 3.63
CA ILE A 89 0.86 8.93 3.28
C ILE A 89 1.82 9.95 2.67
N ASP A 90 3.05 9.99 3.19
CA ASP A 90 4.08 10.93 2.73
C ASP A 90 5.30 10.13 2.27
N ILE A 91 5.22 9.70 1.01
CA ILE A 91 6.28 8.96 0.30
C ILE A 91 6.49 9.59 -1.07
N SER A 92 7.67 9.35 -1.66
CA SER A 92 7.98 9.83 -3.01
C SER A 92 6.92 9.37 -4.02
N THR A 93 6.55 10.21 -4.97
CA THR A 93 5.63 9.85 -6.07
C THR A 93 6.18 8.71 -6.94
N LYS A 94 7.51 8.50 -6.90
CA LYS A 94 8.20 7.42 -7.62
C LYS A 94 8.42 6.17 -6.76
N THR A 95 7.77 6.08 -5.60
CA THR A 95 7.87 4.89 -4.75
C THR A 95 7.08 3.75 -5.37
N TYR A 96 7.68 2.56 -5.40
CA TYR A 96 6.97 1.32 -5.74
C TYR A 96 6.98 0.39 -4.52
N PRO A 97 5.88 0.32 -3.74
CA PRO A 97 5.77 -0.64 -2.66
C PRO A 97 5.51 -2.05 -3.21
N SER A 98 5.92 -3.08 -2.47
CA SER A 98 5.49 -4.45 -2.73
C SER A 98 3.98 -4.54 -2.54
N SER A 99 3.30 -5.30 -3.40
CA SER A 99 1.85 -5.48 -3.28
C SER A 99 1.46 -6.19 -1.97
N CYS A 100 2.32 -7.10 -1.51
CA CYS A 100 2.16 -7.85 -0.27
C CYS A 100 2.87 -7.16 0.90
N SER A 101 2.23 -7.19 2.07
CA SER A 101 2.86 -6.84 3.34
C SER A 101 3.07 -8.04 4.25
N VAL A 102 3.87 -7.82 5.28
CA VAL A 102 3.96 -8.68 6.46
C VAL A 102 3.39 -7.94 7.67
N TYR A 103 2.52 -8.60 8.43
CA TYR A 103 2.08 -8.10 9.73
C TYR A 103 3.01 -8.59 10.84
N LEU A 104 3.49 -7.66 11.67
CA LEU A 104 4.28 -7.99 12.86
C LEU A 104 4.05 -6.95 13.97
N LYS A 105 3.62 -7.43 15.15
CA LYS A 105 3.49 -6.64 16.40
C LYS A 105 2.71 -5.32 16.26
N GLY A 106 1.58 -5.33 15.55
CA GLY A 106 0.73 -4.13 15.38
C GLY A 106 1.09 -3.28 14.17
N PHE A 107 2.05 -3.70 13.34
CA PHE A 107 2.47 -2.98 12.15
C PHE A 107 2.31 -3.84 10.90
N CYS A 108 2.00 -3.20 9.78
CA CYS A 108 2.18 -3.76 8.45
C CYS A 108 3.49 -3.24 7.85
N TYR A 109 4.25 -4.11 7.19
CA TYR A 109 5.52 -3.77 6.57
C TYR A 109 5.50 -4.15 5.10
N TRP A 110 5.92 -3.23 4.24
CA TRP A 110 6.13 -3.45 2.82
C TRP A 110 7.59 -3.17 2.50
N PHE A 111 8.11 -3.89 1.53
CA PHE A 111 9.34 -3.47 0.88
C PHE A 111 9.00 -2.36 -0.11
N ALA A 112 9.81 -1.32 -0.21
CA ALA A 112 9.57 -0.22 -1.14
C ALA A 112 10.88 0.31 -1.70
N SER A 113 10.81 0.92 -2.89
CA SER A 113 11.95 1.57 -3.53
C SER A 113 11.52 2.85 -4.21
N ASP A 114 12.28 3.92 -4.00
CA ASP A 114 12.16 5.20 -4.72
C ASP A 114 13.47 5.59 -5.44
N GLY A 115 14.30 4.58 -5.72
CA GLY A 115 15.71 4.73 -6.11
C GLY A 115 16.64 4.15 -5.05
N ASP A 116 16.25 4.28 -3.77
CA ASP A 116 16.86 3.58 -2.65
C ASP A 116 15.85 2.57 -2.07
N GLU A 117 16.33 1.38 -1.69
CA GLU A 117 15.50 0.35 -1.07
C GLU A 117 15.28 0.66 0.43
N TYR A 118 14.03 0.55 0.89
CA TYR A 118 13.64 0.76 2.28
C TYR A 118 12.45 -0.11 2.68
N ILE A 119 12.17 -0.16 3.99
CA ILE A 119 10.95 -0.76 4.51
C ILE A 119 9.96 0.36 4.80
N LEU A 120 8.80 0.32 4.15
CA LEU A 120 7.66 1.15 4.52
C LEU A 120 6.89 0.41 5.61
N SER A 121 6.62 1.04 6.73
CA SER A 121 5.82 0.47 7.82
C SER A 121 4.59 1.32 8.11
N PHE A 122 3.50 0.69 8.51
CA PHE A 122 2.28 1.35 8.94
C PHE A 122 1.90 0.87 10.33
N ASP A 123 1.79 1.79 11.29
CA ASP A 123 1.26 1.52 12.63
C ASP A 123 -0.26 1.41 12.55
N LEU A 124 -0.83 0.23 12.86
CA LEU A 124 -2.29 0.04 12.79
C LEU A 124 -3.03 0.76 13.93
N GLY A 125 -2.36 1.03 15.05
CA GLY A 125 -2.96 1.70 16.20
C GLY A 125 -3.03 3.21 16.02
N ASP A 126 -1.91 3.82 15.63
CA ASP A 126 -1.82 5.27 15.44
C ASP A 126 -2.15 5.71 14.01
N GLU A 127 -2.23 4.76 13.07
CA GLU A 127 -2.55 4.97 11.65
C GLU A 127 -1.55 5.89 10.93
N ILE A 128 -0.26 5.69 11.21
CA ILE A 128 0.83 6.50 10.67
C ILE A 128 1.81 5.63 9.88
N PHE A 129 2.23 6.13 8.72
CA PHE A 129 3.32 5.55 7.94
C PHE A 129 4.69 6.02 8.43
N HIS A 130 5.66 5.12 8.42
CA HIS A 130 7.06 5.41 8.68
C HIS A 130 7.95 4.76 7.63
N ARG A 131 9.05 5.44 7.30
CA ARG A 131 10.13 4.91 6.47
C ARG A 131 11.25 4.39 7.35
N ILE A 132 11.60 3.13 7.20
CA ILE A 132 12.71 2.48 7.90
C ILE A 132 13.81 2.24 6.87
N GLN A 133 14.96 2.89 7.08
CA GLN A 133 16.13 2.70 6.22
C GLN A 133 16.69 1.29 6.40
N LEU A 134 17.09 0.67 5.29
CA LEU A 134 17.86 -0.57 5.36
C LEU A 134 19.24 -0.30 5.96
N PRO A 135 19.82 -1.26 6.69
CA PRO A 135 21.18 -1.14 7.20
C PRO A 135 22.17 -0.92 6.04
N SER A 136 23.18 -0.07 6.27
CA SER A 136 24.21 0.24 5.27
C SER A 136 24.88 -1.04 4.77
N ARG A 137 24.72 -1.34 3.48
CA ARG A 137 25.32 -2.53 2.86
C ARG A 137 26.83 -2.31 2.69
N LYS A 138 27.66 -3.20 3.24
CA LYS A 138 29.12 -3.23 2.98
C LYS A 138 29.47 -3.86 1.61
N PHE A 139 28.52 -4.54 0.96
CA PHE A 139 28.66 -5.14 -0.36
C PHE A 139 27.35 -5.06 -1.15
N SER A 140 27.45 -5.01 -2.48
CA SER A 140 26.32 -4.93 -3.42
C SER A 140 25.52 -6.24 -3.49
N PHE A 141 24.82 -6.58 -2.41
CA PHE A 141 23.75 -7.57 -2.45
C PHE A 141 22.52 -6.91 -3.06
N LYS A 142 21.91 -7.52 -4.08
CA LYS A 142 20.60 -7.11 -4.59
C LYS A 142 19.54 -8.00 -3.96
N PHE A 143 18.37 -7.44 -3.69
CA PHE A 143 17.33 -8.14 -2.93
C PHE A 143 16.81 -9.43 -3.60
N TYR A 144 16.90 -9.54 -4.93
CA TYR A 144 16.57 -10.78 -5.65
C TYR A 144 17.45 -11.98 -5.24
N ASP A 145 18.60 -11.74 -4.60
CA ASP A 145 19.49 -12.79 -4.10
C ASP A 145 18.96 -13.48 -2.82
N ILE A 146 17.95 -12.90 -2.15
CA ILE A 146 17.44 -13.40 -0.85
C ILE A 146 16.37 -14.49 -1.02
N PHE A 147 15.68 -14.54 -2.15
CA PHE A 147 14.61 -15.54 -2.42
C PHE A 147 15.03 -16.66 -3.38
N LEU A 148 16.35 -16.83 -3.61
CA LEU A 148 16.89 -17.87 -4.49
C LEU A 148 17.20 -19.22 -3.79
N TYR A 149 16.61 -19.49 -2.62
CA TYR A 149 16.79 -20.75 -1.89
C TYR A 149 15.48 -21.43 -1.53
#